data_AF-A0A3B3BP24-F1
#
_entry.id   AF-A0A3B3BP24-F1
#
_cell.length_a   1.000
_cell.length_b   1.000
_cell.length_c   1.000
_cell.angle_alpha   90.00
_cell.angle_beta   90.00
_cell.angle_gamma   90.00
#
_symmetry.space_group_name_H-M   'P 1'
#
loop_
_entity.id
_entity.type
_entity.pdbx_description
1 polymer ?
#
loop_
_entity_poly.entity_id
_entity_poly.type
_entity_poly.pdbx_seq_one_letter_code
_entity_poly.pdbx_strand_id
1 'polypeptide(L)'
;MADSQNDKLFRAEYAKSGQASCKKCKEKIAKESLRMAIVVQSPMFDGKVPHWHHFSCFWQRASVQSTADVGGFSDLRWADQEAVKKAIESGGVAGTVKRYIDVC
;
A
#
# COMPACT_ATOMS: atom_id res chain seq x y z
N MET A 1 21.59 -6.24 10.19
CA MET A 1 20.85 -7.30 9.48
C MET A 1 19.49 -6.74 9.08
N ALA A 2 19.34 -6.15 7.90
CA ALA A 2 18.13 -5.41 7.55
C ALA A 2 17.93 -5.35 6.03
N ASP A 3 17.35 -6.40 5.42
CA ASP A 3 16.70 -6.24 4.10
C ASP A 3 15.64 -7.32 3.74
N SER A 4 15.14 -8.13 4.66
CA SER A 4 14.16 -9.18 4.29
C SER A 4 12.74 -8.68 3.94
N GLN A 5 12.54 -7.35 3.89
CA GLN A 5 11.26 -6.70 3.55
C GLN A 5 11.24 -6.13 2.12
N ASN A 6 12.36 -6.18 1.39
CA ASN A 6 12.51 -5.65 0.03
C ASN A 6 12.31 -6.74 -1.06
N ASP A 7 12.33 -8.01 -0.67
CA ASP A 7 12.07 -9.13 -1.58
C ASP A 7 10.59 -9.44 -1.82
N LYS A 8 9.70 -8.80 -1.06
CA LYS A 8 8.25 -9.02 -1.16
C LYS A 8 7.67 -8.19 -2.31
N LEU A 9 6.74 -8.80 -3.04
CA LEU A 9 6.05 -8.16 -4.18
C LEU A 9 5.19 -6.97 -3.75
N PHE A 10 4.65 -7.03 -2.54
CA PHE A 10 3.80 -5.99 -1.98
C PHE A 10 4.33 -5.52 -0.64
N ARG A 11 4.01 -4.28 -0.28
CA ARG A 11 4.38 -3.68 1.01
C ARG A 11 3.22 -2.87 1.55
N ALA A 12 2.87 -3.08 2.82
CA ALA A 12 1.87 -2.29 3.53
C ALA A 12 2.56 -1.58 4.69
N GLU A 13 2.34 -0.27 4.80
CA GLU A 13 2.84 0.54 5.90
C GLU A 13 1.94 1.73 6.15
N TYR A 14 1.97 2.26 7.37
CA TYR A 14 1.42 3.59 7.64
C TYR A 14 2.33 4.66 7.08
N ALA A 15 1.75 5.67 6.46
CA ALA A 15 2.50 6.75 5.85
C ALA A 15 3.27 7.57 6.91
N LYS A 16 4.60 7.43 6.95
CA LYS A 16 5.47 8.25 7.82
C LYS A 16 5.44 9.74 7.44
N SER A 17 5.22 10.02 6.15
CA SER A 17 5.14 11.35 5.56
C SER A 17 4.08 11.38 4.46
N GLY A 18 3.38 12.51 4.33
CA GLY A 18 2.36 12.76 3.31
C GLY A 18 2.91 13.14 1.93
N GLN A 19 4.20 12.89 1.67
CA GLN A 19 4.86 13.23 0.41
C GLN A 19 4.60 12.20 -0.71
N ALA A 20 4.16 10.99 -0.38
CA ALA A 20 3.90 9.96 -1.37
C ALA A 20 2.63 10.27 -2.16
N SER A 21 2.70 10.12 -3.49
CA SER A 21 1.55 10.29 -4.38
C SER A 21 1.07 8.94 -4.90
N CYS A 22 -0.23 8.70 -4.81
CA CYS A 22 -0.85 7.49 -5.32
C CYS A 22 -0.69 7.42 -6.85
N LYS A 23 -0.07 6.36 -7.38
CA LYS A 23 0.13 6.22 -8.84
C LYS A 23 -1.16 5.94 -9.62
N LYS A 24 -2.30 5.71 -8.95
CA LYS A 24 -3.61 5.45 -9.59
C LYS A 24 -4.45 6.73 -9.70
N CYS A 25 -4.78 7.37 -8.57
CA CYS A 25 -5.58 8.60 -8.56
C CYS A 25 -4.75 9.88 -8.68
N LYS A 26 -3.41 9.80 -8.62
CA LYS A 26 -2.48 10.93 -8.62
C LYS A 26 -2.61 11.90 -7.45
N GLU A 27 -3.45 11.58 -6.46
CA GLU A 27 -3.59 12.35 -5.23
C GLU A 27 -2.46 12.03 -4.24
N LYS A 28 -2.19 12.98 -3.31
CA LYS A 28 -1.25 12.78 -2.21
C LYS A 28 -1.86 11.86 -1.17
N ILE A 29 -1.04 10.98 -0.60
CA ILE A 29 -1.41 10.09 0.49
C ILE A 29 -1.20 10.85 1.80
N ALA A 30 -2.22 10.94 2.65
CA ALA A 30 -2.10 11.61 3.94
C ALA A 30 -1.12 10.89 4.87
N LYS A 31 -0.46 11.67 5.75
CA LYS A 31 0.38 11.14 6.82
C LYS A 31 -0.47 10.27 7.75
N GLU A 32 0.11 9.21 8.31
CA GLU A 32 -0.54 8.25 9.23
C GLU A 32 -1.68 7.44 8.61
N SER A 33 -1.98 7.62 7.31
CA SER A 33 -2.94 6.79 6.59
C SER A 33 -2.32 5.47 6.13
N LEU A 34 -3.13 4.41 6.08
CA LEU A 34 -2.74 3.11 5.55
C LEU A 34 -2.49 3.22 4.04
N ARG A 35 -1.28 2.88 3.62
CA ARG A 35 -0.91 2.82 2.20
C ARG A 35 -0.26 1.48 1.86
N MET A 36 -0.44 1.09 0.60
CA MET A 36 0.13 -0.13 0.07
C MET A 36 1.00 0.22 -1.13
N ALA A 37 2.13 -0.46 -1.28
CA ALA A 37 3.01 -0.36 -2.42
C ALA A 37 3.12 -1.68 -3.16
N ILE A 38 3.21 -1.56 -4.48
CA ILE A 38 3.61 -2.65 -5.37
C ILE A 38 5.09 -2.46 -5.65
N VAL A 39 5.90 -3.42 -5.25
CA VAL A 39 7.35 -3.38 -5.48
C VAL A 39 7.60 -3.91 -6.89
N VAL A 40 8.08 -3.03 -7.78
CA VAL A 40 8.39 -3.39 -9.16
C VAL A 40 9.87 -3.16 -9.44
N GLN A 41 10.47 -3.99 -10.29
CA GLN A 41 11.83 -3.76 -10.76
C GLN A 41 11.82 -2.56 -11.72
N SER A 42 12.75 -1.61 -11.51
CA SER A 42 12.89 -0.47 -12.41
C SER A 42 13.59 -0.91 -13.70
N PRO A 43 13.12 -0.48 -14.89
CA PRO A 43 13.83 -0.73 -16.14
C PRO A 43 15.07 0.17 -16.31
N MET A 44 15.22 1.24 -15.52
CA MET A 44 16.35 2.18 -15.63
C MET A 44 17.49 1.93 -14.64
N PHE A 45 17.24 1.21 -13.55
CA PHE A 45 18.21 1.02 -12.47
C PHE A 45 18.05 -0.38 -11.88
N ASP A 46 19.15 -1.00 -11.47
CA ASP A 46 19.19 -2.35 -10.89
C ASP A 46 18.68 -2.35 -9.44
N GLY A 47 17.45 -1.87 -9.26
CA GLY A 47 16.81 -1.70 -7.97
C GLY A 47 15.30 -1.81 -8.07
N LYS A 48 14.71 -2.23 -6.94
CA LYS A 48 13.27 -2.35 -6.75
C LYS A 48 12.71 -1.01 -6.30
N VAL A 49 11.62 -0.57 -6.94
CA VAL A 49 10.96 0.69 -6.64
C VAL A 49 9.55 0.41 -6.13
N PRO A 50 9.21 0.86 -4.91
CA PRO A 50 7.85 0.73 -4.39
C PRO A 50 6.93 1.78 -5.03
N HIS A 51 5.89 1.32 -5.71
CA HIS A 51 4.82 2.16 -6.23
C HIS A 51 3.71 2.31 -5.19
N TRP A 52 3.68 3.44 -4.50
CA TRP A 52 2.68 3.76 -3.48
C TRP A 52 1.27 3.98 -4.05
N HIS A 53 0.30 3.44 -3.32
CA HIS A 53 -1.13 3.51 -3.59
C HIS A 53 -1.92 3.66 -2.29
N HIS A 54 -3.11 4.28 -2.39
CA HIS A 54 -4.11 4.18 -1.33
C HIS A 54 -4.58 2.73 -1.17
N PHE A 55 -5.04 2.37 0.03
CA PHE A 55 -5.58 1.03 0.32
C PHE A 55 -6.65 0.60 -0.69
N SER A 56 -7.62 1.46 -1.00
CA SER A 56 -8.68 1.16 -2.00
C SER A 56 -8.16 1.13 -3.43
N CYS A 57 -7.25 2.03 -3.80
CA CYS A 57 -6.68 2.09 -5.15
C CYS A 57 -5.78 0.90 -5.47
N PHE A 58 -5.17 0.28 -4.46
CA PHE A 58 -4.25 -0.84 -4.60
C PHE A 58 -4.96 -2.05 -5.21
N TRP A 59 -6.14 -2.40 -4.70
CA TRP A 59 -6.93 -3.55 -5.15
C TRP A 59 -7.42 -3.45 -6.59
N GLN A 60 -7.47 -2.23 -7.15
CA GLN A 60 -7.82 -2.04 -8.56
C GLN A 60 -6.68 -2.37 -9.53
N ARG A 61 -5.46 -2.59 -9.02
CA ARG A 61 -4.25 -2.79 -9.83
C ARG A 61 -3.49 -4.05 -9.46
N ALA A 62 -3.45 -4.39 -8.19
CA ALA A 62 -2.83 -5.60 -7.68
C ALA A 62 -3.91 -6.54 -7.13
N SER A 63 -3.82 -7.80 -7.51
CA SER A 63 -4.53 -8.89 -6.87
C SER A 63 -3.53 -9.63 -6.00
N VAL A 64 -3.67 -9.47 -4.68
CA VAL A 64 -2.85 -10.19 -3.70
C VAL A 64 -3.55 -11.50 -3.40
N GLN A 65 -2.86 -12.62 -3.62
CA GLN A 65 -3.42 -13.95 -3.33
C GLN A 65 -3.17 -14.37 -1.88
N SER A 66 -2.13 -13.84 -1.24
CA SER A 66 -1.73 -14.23 0.11
C SER A 66 -1.15 -13.06 0.88
N THR A 67 -1.48 -12.97 2.18
CA THR A 67 -0.92 -11.95 3.07
C THR A 67 0.59 -12.11 3.31
N ALA A 68 1.15 -13.29 3.02
CA ALA A 68 2.59 -13.59 3.12
C ALA A 68 3.45 -12.75 2.14
N ASP A 69 2.89 -12.43 0.98
CA ASP A 69 3.53 -11.60 -0.06
C ASP A 69 3.51 -10.10 0.28
N VAL A 70 2.82 -9.72 1.36
CA VAL A 70 2.72 -8.33 1.83
C VAL A 70 3.73 -8.10 2.95
N GLY A 71 4.78 -7.35 2.64
CA GLY A 71 5.73 -6.84 3.63
C GLY A 71 5.09 -5.84 4.58
N GLY A 72 5.49 -5.86 5.84
CA GLY A 72 4.91 -4.97 6.87
C GLY A 72 3.50 -5.34 7.33
N PHE A 73 2.93 -6.48 6.90
CA PHE A 73 1.61 -6.92 7.36
C PHE A 73 1.55 -7.13 8.89
N SER A 74 2.62 -7.65 9.49
CA SER A 74 2.71 -7.89 10.94
C SER A 74 2.76 -6.60 11.77
N ASP A 75 3.21 -5.49 11.18
CA ASP A 75 3.29 -4.18 11.85
C ASP A 75 1.96 -3.41 11.83
N LEU A 76 0.97 -3.90 11.06
CA LEU A 76 -0.36 -3.30 10.98
C LEU A 76 -1.18 -3.61 12.23
N ARG A 77 -2.12 -2.71 12.56
CA ARG A 77 -3.12 -2.98 13.60
C ARG A 77 -4.00 -4.17 13.19
N TRP A 78 -4.50 -4.91 14.19
CA TRP A 78 -5.34 -6.08 13.97
C TRP A 78 -6.56 -5.79 13.06
N ALA A 79 -7.20 -4.64 13.24
CA ALA A 79 -8.34 -4.21 12.43
C ALA A 79 -7.97 -4.00 10.95
N ASP A 80 -6.79 -3.42 10.68
CA ASP A 80 -6.29 -3.24 9.32
C ASP A 80 -5.83 -4.58 8.71
N GLN A 81 -5.28 -5.49 9.51
CA GLN A 81 -4.94 -6.84 9.08
C GLN A 81 -6.18 -7.62 8.61
N GLU A 82 -7.28 -7.53 9.37
CA GLU A 82 -8.57 -8.11 8.95
C GLU A 82 -9.12 -7.44 7.70
N ALA A 83 -9.02 -6.11 7.59
CA ALA A 83 -9.44 -5.38 6.40
C ALA A 83 -8.69 -5.85 5.14
N VAL A 84 -7.37 -6.07 5.24
CA VAL A 84 -6.56 -6.63 4.13
C VAL A 84 -6.98 -8.06 3.80
N LYS A 85 -7.17 -8.94 4.79
CA LYS A 85 -7.62 -10.32 4.56
C LYS A 85 -8.97 -10.35 3.85
N LYS A 86 -9.93 -9.57 4.36
CA LYS A 86 -11.26 -9.43 3.76
C LYS A 86 -11.19 -8.85 2.35
N ALA A 87 -10.27 -7.92 2.08
CA ALA A 87 -10.08 -7.35 0.76
C ALA A 87 -9.50 -8.36 -0.25
N ILE A 88 -8.62 -9.26 0.19
CA ILE A 88 -8.11 -10.39 -0.60
C ILE A 88 -9.26 -11.34 -0.96
N GLU A 89 -10.06 -11.74 0.03
CA GLU A 89 -11.21 -12.63 -0.19
C GLU A 89 -12.29 -11.98 -1.07
N SER A 90 -12.51 -10.68 -0.92
CA SER A 90 -13.52 -9.92 -1.67
C SER A 90 -13.06 -9.49 -3.07
N GLY A 91 -11.79 -9.72 -3.46
CA GLY A 91 -11.28 -9.30 -4.76
C GLY A 91 -11.19 -7.77 -4.97
N GLY A 92 -11.28 -6.99 -3.88
CA GLY A 92 -11.01 -5.56 -3.88
C GLY A 92 -12.10 -4.68 -3.27
N VAL A 93 -11.68 -3.79 -2.34
CA VAL A 93 -12.59 -2.84 -1.70
C VAL A 93 -12.71 -1.59 -2.58
N ALA A 94 -13.80 -1.48 -3.33
CA ALA A 94 -14.22 -0.24 -3.93
C ALA A 94 -14.86 0.63 -2.84
N GLY A 95 -14.06 1.48 -2.20
CA GLY A 95 -14.50 2.29 -1.07
C GLY A 95 -13.82 3.65 -1.02
N THR A 96 -14.61 4.67 -1.35
CA THR A 96 -14.36 6.10 -1.32
C THR A 96 -13.82 6.61 0.01
N VAL A 97 -12.67 7.30 0.00
CA VAL A 97 -12.35 8.32 1.00
C VAL A 97 -11.96 9.60 0.28
N LYS A 98 -12.98 10.35 -0.17
CA LYS A 98 -12.84 11.75 -0.55
C LYS A 98 -13.25 12.57 0.67
N ARG A 99 -12.37 13.51 1.08
CA ARG A 99 -12.50 14.51 2.16
C ARG A 99 -12.26 13.92 3.55
N TYR A 100 -11.30 14.38 4.33
CA TYR A 100 -10.99 15.74 4.83
C TYR A 100 -9.46 15.73 5.08
N ILE A 101 -8.62 16.75 4.92
CA ILE A 101 -8.76 18.16 5.28
C ILE A 101 -7.64 18.93 4.56
N ASP A 102 -8.01 20.06 3.97
CA ASP A 102 -7.12 21.17 3.70
C ASP A 102 -6.83 21.83 5.07
N VAL A 103 -5.58 21.86 5.50
CA VAL A 103 -5.17 22.84 6.50
C VAL A 103 -3.77 23.34 6.11
N CYS A 104 -3.80 24.45 5.40
CA CYS A 104 -2.70 25.41 5.32
C CYS A 104 -2.63 26.21 6.62
#